data_AF-A0A972YGS3-F1
#
_entry.id   AF-A0A972YGS3-F1
#
_cell.length_a   1.000
_cell.length_b   1.000
_cell.length_c   1.000
_cell.angle_alpha   90.00
_cell.angle_beta   90.00
_cell.angle_gamma   90.00
#
_symmetry.space_group_name_H-M   'P 1'
#
loop_
_entity.id
_entity.type
_entity.pdbx_description
1 polymer ?
#
loop_
_entity_poly.entity_id
_entity_poly.type
_entity_poly.pdbx_seq_one_letter_code
_entity_poly.pdbx_strand_id
1 'polypeptide(L)'
;MRDPSFPSASETTTFYQGVWKGDGANQTGGFLVYRVNSGIWQSTALGFHSDVNSGTVDHNQFWKASISMPSNAGDILDYYFIVDFDNRDRTFLFGNNFPSAVETDAMIQPTSLSVAYPTPTLTVNGISSDYSKSNYYIDENNDLTFPTVELRMNPNIGGTVDSVQIFTNLNNRDRANDDFNSDGIEDGILPVDGNTINTTDTGAYFQAYEMTDSNSDGIYELDMQANKTGAYRITGRYRVNSTDPWIWLGDSGVRDHAVIVAPRSARDMRMYELHVANSNATSASFADRGTFEDLHDPAERINIDWLNDLGINWIWFQPFHPQGLEGRQTDPATGSDYDPGSPYSIRNFWEINPLYSRSYDGGLT
;
A
#
# COMPACT_ATOMS: atom_id res chain seq x y z
N MET A 1 22.33 -11.57 21.27
CA MET A 1 23.73 -11.29 21.67
C MET A 1 24.24 -9.93 21.20
N ARG A 2 23.38 -9.04 20.71
CA ARG A 2 23.78 -7.69 20.32
C ARG A 2 22.59 -6.73 20.46
N ASP A 3 22.89 -5.45 20.60
CA ASP A 3 21.92 -4.36 20.67
C ASP A 3 22.45 -3.14 19.87
N PRO A 4 21.71 -2.68 18.84
CA PRO A 4 20.45 -3.25 18.36
C PRO A 4 20.63 -4.60 17.64
N SER A 5 19.55 -5.37 17.53
CA SER A 5 19.54 -6.68 16.86
C SER A 5 19.86 -6.60 15.36
N PHE A 6 19.51 -5.47 14.72
CA PHE A 6 19.73 -5.19 13.30
C PHE A 6 20.34 -3.79 13.17
N PRO A 7 21.66 -3.68 13.38
CA PRO A 7 22.28 -2.38 13.46
C PRO A 7 22.46 -1.74 12.09
N SER A 8 22.21 -0.44 12.04
CA SER A 8 22.34 0.39 10.84
C SER A 8 23.79 0.79 10.58
N ALA A 9 24.02 1.36 9.41
CA ALA A 9 25.33 1.87 9.04
C ALA A 9 25.85 2.92 10.04
N SER A 10 27.14 2.83 10.40
CA SER A 10 27.81 3.67 11.40
C SER A 10 27.24 3.61 12.82
N GLU A 11 26.20 2.83 13.09
CA GLU A 11 25.54 2.75 14.39
C GLU A 11 26.47 2.08 15.41
N THR A 12 26.52 2.63 16.64
CA THR A 12 27.23 1.98 17.73
C THR A 12 26.44 0.76 18.19
N THR A 13 27.02 -0.42 18.01
CA THR A 13 26.40 -1.69 18.37
C THR A 13 27.14 -2.34 19.51
N THR A 14 26.40 -2.75 20.54
CA THR A 14 26.95 -3.46 21.69
C THR A 14 26.72 -4.95 21.54
N PHE A 15 27.79 -5.72 21.57
CA PHE A 15 27.78 -7.17 21.53
C PHE A 15 27.92 -7.71 22.94
N TYR A 16 27.03 -8.64 23.30
CA TYR A 16 26.97 -9.28 24.61
C TYR A 16 27.31 -10.76 24.48
N GLN A 17 28.18 -11.22 25.38
CA GLN A 17 28.53 -12.62 25.52
C GLN A 17 28.30 -13.02 26.98
N GLY A 18 27.70 -14.20 27.17
CA GLY A 18 27.35 -14.71 28.50
C GLY A 18 27.96 -16.08 28.75
N VAL A 19 28.32 -16.34 30.01
CA VAL A 19 28.77 -17.65 30.49
C VAL A 19 27.95 -18.07 31.70
N TRP A 20 27.54 -19.34 31.71
CA TRP A 20 26.95 -19.97 32.88
C TRP A 20 28.03 -20.29 33.91
N LYS A 21 27.86 -19.82 35.15
CA LYS A 21 28.86 -19.93 36.23
C LYS A 21 28.64 -21.13 37.15
N GLY A 22 27.67 -22.00 36.88
CA GLY A 22 27.29 -23.08 37.80
C GLY A 22 28.36 -24.16 38.01
N ASP A 23 29.43 -24.13 37.23
CA ASP A 23 30.62 -24.97 37.38
C ASP A 23 31.80 -24.27 38.09
N GLY A 24 31.60 -23.03 38.54
CA GLY A 24 32.58 -22.24 39.29
C GLY A 24 33.63 -21.52 38.45
N ALA A 25 33.57 -21.56 37.12
CA ALA A 25 34.47 -20.79 36.26
C ALA A 25 34.02 -19.33 36.13
N ASN A 26 34.92 -18.37 36.41
CA ASN A 26 34.66 -16.97 36.09
C ASN A 26 35.31 -16.63 34.75
N GLN A 27 34.56 -15.97 33.88
CA GLN A 27 35.18 -15.23 32.82
C GLN A 27 35.93 -14.04 33.43
N THR A 28 37.17 -13.86 33.00
CA THR A 28 38.07 -12.80 33.49
C THR A 28 38.37 -11.75 32.43
N GLY A 29 38.01 -12.03 31.17
CA GLY A 29 38.20 -11.12 30.06
C GLY A 29 37.84 -11.75 28.73
N GLY A 30 38.49 -11.30 27.68
CA GLY A 30 38.30 -11.77 26.32
C GLY A 30 38.18 -10.63 25.31
N PHE A 31 37.81 -10.97 24.08
CA PHE A 31 37.72 -10.04 22.96
C PHE A 31 36.50 -10.35 22.09
N LEU A 32 35.84 -9.32 21.61
CA LEU A 32 35.10 -9.39 20.35
C LEU A 32 36.12 -9.25 19.22
N VAL A 33 36.18 -10.24 18.33
CA VAL A 33 37.05 -10.20 17.15
C VAL A 33 36.15 -10.14 15.92
N TYR A 34 36.42 -9.21 15.02
CA TYR A 34 35.53 -8.91 13.89
C TYR A 34 36.30 -8.44 12.66
N ARG A 35 35.68 -8.57 11.48
CA ARG A 35 36.18 -8.01 10.22
C ARG A 35 35.01 -7.60 9.34
N VAL A 36 35.27 -6.72 8.39
CA VAL A 36 34.27 -6.22 7.43
C VAL A 36 34.62 -6.74 6.04
N ASN A 37 33.63 -7.28 5.33
CA ASN A 37 33.75 -7.75 3.94
C ASN A 37 34.96 -8.67 3.70
N SER A 38 35.17 -9.64 4.59
CA SER A 38 36.34 -10.54 4.58
C SER A 38 37.71 -9.85 4.64
N GLY A 39 37.76 -8.61 5.14
CA GLY A 39 38.97 -7.83 5.34
C GLY A 39 39.83 -8.28 6.52
N ILE A 40 40.63 -7.35 7.05
CA ILE A 40 41.54 -7.62 8.16
C ILE A 40 40.75 -7.77 9.47
N TRP A 41 41.09 -8.79 10.26
CA TRP A 41 40.56 -8.98 11.61
C TRP A 41 41.02 -7.87 12.56
N GLN A 42 40.06 -7.33 13.29
CA GLN A 42 40.20 -6.33 14.35
C GLN A 42 39.66 -6.91 15.65
N SER A 43 40.03 -6.34 16.80
CA SER A 43 39.51 -6.78 18.09
C SER A 43 39.19 -5.63 19.02
N THR A 44 38.21 -5.85 19.89
CA THR A 44 37.82 -4.95 20.97
C THR A 44 37.68 -5.77 22.25
N ALA A 45 38.32 -5.32 23.33
CA ALA A 45 38.29 -6.03 24.61
C ALA A 45 36.86 -6.11 25.17
N LEU A 46 36.51 -7.27 25.70
CA LEU A 46 35.27 -7.45 26.46
C LEU A 46 35.44 -6.82 27.85
N GLY A 47 34.48 -5.98 28.24
CA GLY A 47 34.34 -5.46 29.58
C GLY A 47 33.24 -6.19 30.35
N PHE A 48 33.41 -6.32 31.67
CA PHE A 48 32.38 -6.88 32.55
C PHE A 48 31.09 -6.05 32.44
N HIS A 49 29.95 -6.73 32.30
CA HIS A 49 28.65 -6.08 32.24
C HIS A 49 27.84 -6.31 33.52
N SER A 50 27.56 -7.58 33.87
CA SER A 50 26.70 -7.92 35.00
C SER A 50 26.77 -9.40 35.38
N ASP A 51 26.54 -9.71 36.64
CA ASP A 51 26.13 -11.05 37.08
C ASP A 51 24.60 -11.08 37.25
N VAL A 52 23.94 -12.09 36.68
CA VAL A 52 22.49 -12.30 36.79
C VAL A 52 22.23 -13.52 37.65
N ASN A 53 21.24 -13.43 38.54
CA ASN A 53 20.88 -14.47 39.53
C ASN A 53 22.04 -14.90 40.45
N SER A 54 22.93 -13.97 40.79
CA SER A 54 24.07 -14.24 41.69
C SER A 54 23.61 -14.86 43.01
N GLY A 55 24.32 -15.90 43.46
CA GLY A 55 23.98 -16.66 44.67
C GLY A 55 22.96 -17.78 44.46
N THR A 56 22.51 -18.02 43.23
CA THR A 56 21.67 -19.18 42.86
C THR A 56 22.47 -20.21 42.05
N VAL A 57 21.91 -21.40 41.87
CA VAL A 57 22.50 -22.44 41.00
C VAL A 57 22.49 -22.04 39.52
N ASP A 58 21.59 -21.13 39.12
CA ASP A 58 21.39 -20.67 37.74
C ASP A 58 21.90 -19.24 37.54
N HIS A 59 23.17 -19.01 37.90
CA HIS A 59 23.81 -17.71 37.79
C HIS A 59 24.68 -17.60 36.53
N ASN A 60 24.57 -16.47 35.84
CA ASN A 60 25.27 -16.20 34.59
C ASN A 60 26.11 -14.91 34.72
N GLN A 61 27.30 -14.93 34.13
CA GLN A 61 28.11 -13.73 33.92
C GLN A 61 27.89 -13.20 32.52
N PHE A 62 27.75 -11.88 32.37
CA PHE A 62 27.69 -11.22 31.08
C PHE A 62 28.82 -10.23 30.91
N TRP A 63 29.38 -10.22 29.71
CA TRP A 63 30.43 -9.33 29.25
C TRP A 63 30.00 -8.67 27.94
N LYS A 64 30.57 -7.51 27.63
CA LYS A 64 30.21 -6.76 26.43
C LYS A 64 31.37 -6.02 25.80
N ALA A 65 31.27 -5.79 24.50
CA ALA A 65 32.11 -4.86 23.75
C ALA A 65 31.21 -4.06 22.81
N SER A 66 31.58 -2.81 22.53
CA SER A 66 30.85 -1.95 21.58
C SER A 66 31.77 -1.54 20.45
N ILE A 67 31.27 -1.59 19.23
CA ILE A 67 31.96 -1.14 18.01
C ILE A 67 31.01 -0.25 17.19
N SER A 68 31.56 0.64 16.37
CA SER A 68 30.77 1.25 15.29
C SER A 68 30.62 0.24 14.16
N MET A 69 29.40 0.03 13.69
CA MET A 69 29.16 -0.74 12.47
C MET A 69 29.84 -0.11 11.26
N PRO A 70 30.13 -0.90 10.21
CA PRO A 70 30.58 -0.38 8.92
C PRO A 70 29.72 0.80 8.43
N SER A 71 30.34 1.70 7.69
CA SER A 71 29.71 2.93 7.22
C SER A 71 28.70 2.70 6.09
N ASN A 72 28.73 1.54 5.43
CA ASN A 72 27.85 1.24 4.32
C ASN A 72 26.83 0.17 4.74
N ALA A 73 25.56 0.41 4.39
CA ALA A 73 24.54 -0.62 4.52
C ALA A 73 24.84 -1.79 3.57
N GLY A 74 24.45 -3.01 3.96
CA GLY A 74 24.75 -4.23 3.20
C GLY A 74 26.12 -4.85 3.50
N ASP A 75 27.10 -4.08 4.00
CA ASP A 75 28.41 -4.61 4.40
C ASP A 75 28.26 -5.79 5.36
N ILE A 76 29.10 -6.82 5.19
CA ILE A 76 29.11 -8.01 6.03
C ILE A 76 30.11 -7.83 7.16
N LEU A 77 29.62 -7.83 8.40
CA LEU A 77 30.40 -7.96 9.60
C LEU A 77 30.49 -9.44 9.98
N ASP A 78 31.68 -10.02 9.84
CA ASP A 78 32.01 -11.32 10.43
C ASP A 78 32.56 -11.10 11.83
N TYR A 79 32.10 -11.87 12.81
CA TYR A 79 32.62 -11.79 14.18
C TYR A 79 32.58 -13.11 14.94
N TYR A 80 33.42 -13.20 15.96
CA TYR A 80 33.44 -14.26 16.97
C TYR A 80 33.94 -13.70 18.30
N PHE A 81 33.79 -14.47 19.39
CA PHE A 81 34.29 -14.09 20.70
C PHE A 81 35.48 -14.95 21.11
N ILE A 82 36.47 -14.32 21.73
CA ILE A 82 37.49 -14.96 22.56
C ILE A 82 37.06 -14.79 24.00
N VAL A 83 37.02 -15.87 24.78
CA VAL A 83 36.59 -15.87 26.18
C VAL A 83 37.72 -16.41 27.05
N ASP A 84 38.17 -15.60 28.01
CA ASP A 84 39.23 -15.96 28.95
C ASP A 84 38.64 -16.30 30.32
N PHE A 85 39.12 -17.39 30.93
CA PHE A 85 38.65 -17.91 32.21
C PHE A 85 39.75 -17.91 33.28
N ASP A 86 39.37 -17.88 34.55
CA ASP A 86 40.30 -18.04 35.68
C ASP A 86 40.77 -19.48 35.90
N ASN A 87 39.95 -20.47 35.53
CA ASN A 87 40.18 -21.89 35.83
C ASN A 87 39.90 -22.84 34.64
N ARG A 88 39.86 -22.31 33.40
CA ARG A 88 39.66 -23.07 32.17
C ARG A 88 40.46 -22.51 31.01
N ASP A 89 40.61 -23.34 29.98
CA ASP A 89 41.24 -22.92 28.73
C ASP A 89 40.40 -21.87 28.00
N ARG A 90 41.11 -20.99 27.29
CA ARG A 90 40.52 -20.00 26.39
C ARG A 90 39.58 -20.67 25.40
N THR A 91 38.38 -20.10 25.26
CA THR A 91 37.34 -20.63 24.36
C THR A 91 37.01 -19.62 23.27
N PHE A 92 36.79 -20.11 22.06
CA PHE A 92 36.36 -19.33 20.90
C PHE A 92 34.89 -19.64 20.59
N LEU A 93 34.04 -18.63 20.51
CA LEU A 93 32.59 -18.78 20.26
C LEU A 93 32.20 -18.17 18.91
N PHE A 94 31.62 -18.97 18.02
CA PHE A 94 31.29 -18.58 16.64
C PHE A 94 30.02 -19.28 16.12
N GLY A 95 29.62 -18.99 14.88
CA GLY A 95 28.60 -19.75 14.14
C GLY A 95 27.28 -20.02 14.87
N ASN A 96 26.80 -19.10 15.73
CA ASN A 96 25.69 -19.31 16.68
C ASN A 96 26.08 -20.09 17.96
N ASN A 97 27.10 -19.62 18.68
CA ASN A 97 27.59 -20.14 19.96
C ASN A 97 28.22 -21.55 19.93
N PHE A 98 28.81 -21.97 18.81
CA PHE A 98 29.68 -23.13 18.81
C PHE A 98 31.00 -22.83 19.53
N PRO A 99 31.37 -23.62 20.54
CA PRO A 99 32.65 -23.48 21.23
C PRO A 99 33.77 -24.26 20.53
N SER A 100 34.97 -23.69 20.46
CA SER A 100 36.22 -24.39 20.13
C SER A 100 37.36 -23.95 21.04
N ALA A 101 38.37 -24.81 21.17
CA ALA A 101 39.66 -24.46 21.77
C ALA A 101 40.68 -23.95 20.73
N VAL A 102 40.31 -23.91 19.44
CA VAL A 102 41.17 -23.51 18.32
C VAL A 102 40.58 -22.28 17.63
N GLU A 103 41.35 -21.19 17.60
CA GLU A 103 40.92 -19.91 17.02
C GLU A 103 40.59 -20.01 15.52
N THR A 104 41.36 -20.81 14.79
CA THR A 104 41.19 -21.00 13.34
C THR A 104 39.79 -21.50 12.99
N ASP A 105 39.15 -22.31 13.84
CA ASP A 105 37.78 -22.79 13.60
C ASP A 105 36.79 -21.61 13.55
N ALA A 106 36.95 -20.67 14.49
CA ALA A 106 36.13 -19.47 14.56
C ALA A 106 36.38 -18.50 13.39
N MET A 107 37.63 -18.42 12.92
CA MET A 107 37.98 -17.61 11.76
C MET A 107 37.44 -18.17 10.44
N ILE A 108 37.29 -19.50 10.33
CA ILE A 108 36.72 -20.18 9.15
C ILE A 108 35.20 -20.14 9.17
N GLN A 109 34.58 -20.19 10.35
CA GLN A 109 33.12 -20.21 10.51
C GLN A 109 32.61 -19.08 11.41
N PRO A 110 32.91 -17.80 11.10
CA PRO A 110 32.47 -16.71 11.95
C PRO A 110 30.95 -16.58 11.97
N THR A 111 30.43 -15.83 12.94
CA THR A 111 29.05 -15.35 12.86
C THR A 111 29.02 -14.17 11.88
N SER A 112 28.24 -14.27 10.81
CA SER A 112 28.09 -13.19 9.83
C SER A 112 26.79 -12.41 10.05
N LEU A 113 26.89 -11.09 9.95
CA LEU A 113 25.79 -10.14 10.06
C LEU A 113 25.90 -9.12 8.93
N SER A 114 24.82 -8.91 8.17
CA SER A 114 24.75 -7.77 7.25
C SER A 114 24.32 -6.51 8.01
N VAL A 115 24.95 -5.38 7.72
CA VAL A 115 24.54 -4.05 8.20
C VAL A 115 23.17 -3.74 7.60
N ALA A 116 22.20 -3.42 8.45
CA ALA A 116 20.84 -3.17 8.02
C ALA A 116 20.76 -1.93 7.13
N TYR A 117 19.94 -2.02 6.08
CA TYR A 117 19.53 -0.83 5.35
C TYR A 117 18.62 0.04 6.23
N PRO A 118 18.83 1.36 6.26
CA PRO A 118 17.93 2.25 6.96
C PRO A 118 16.54 2.17 6.31
N THR A 119 15.51 2.36 7.13
CA THR A 119 14.13 2.39 6.62
C THR A 119 13.99 3.56 5.64
N PRO A 120 13.64 3.32 4.36
CA PRO A 120 13.44 4.38 3.39
C PRO A 120 12.16 5.15 3.74
N THR A 121 12.00 6.33 3.15
CA THR A 121 10.76 7.11 3.24
C THR A 121 10.28 7.47 1.85
N LEU A 122 8.97 7.47 1.65
CA LEU A 122 8.31 8.05 0.49
C LEU A 122 7.20 8.96 1.00
N THR A 123 7.09 10.15 0.40
CA THR A 123 5.96 11.04 0.60
C THR A 123 5.27 11.33 -0.72
N VAL A 124 3.94 11.46 -0.64
CA VAL A 124 3.06 11.83 -1.73
C VAL A 124 2.39 13.15 -1.33
N ASN A 125 2.70 14.23 -2.05
CA ASN A 125 2.28 15.60 -1.70
C ASN A 125 2.57 15.96 -0.22
N GLY A 126 3.76 15.57 0.27
CA GLY A 126 4.20 15.80 1.65
C GLY A 126 3.60 14.87 2.70
N ILE A 127 2.72 13.93 2.33
CA ILE A 127 2.15 12.93 3.24
C ILE A 127 2.94 11.64 3.13
N SER A 128 3.35 11.04 4.25
CA SER A 128 4.00 9.72 4.26
C SER A 128 3.19 8.67 3.50
N SER A 129 3.83 7.86 2.67
CA SER A 129 3.16 6.83 1.87
C SER A 129 2.63 5.67 2.70
N ASP A 130 3.14 5.43 3.91
CA ASP A 130 2.84 4.23 4.70
C ASP A 130 1.34 4.11 5.01
N TYR A 131 0.65 3.36 4.16
CA TYR A 131 -0.78 3.06 4.26
C TYR A 131 -1.67 4.31 4.28
N SER A 132 -1.31 5.29 3.45
CA SER A 132 -2.08 6.51 3.26
C SER A 132 -2.79 6.53 1.90
N LYS A 133 -3.62 7.56 1.68
CA LYS A 133 -4.35 7.74 0.42
C LYS A 133 -4.51 9.19 0.01
N SER A 134 -4.62 9.42 -1.30
CA SER A 134 -5.01 10.69 -1.91
C SER A 134 -6.26 10.49 -2.76
N ASN A 135 -7.13 11.51 -2.78
CA ASN A 135 -8.35 11.49 -3.60
C ASN A 135 -8.34 12.70 -4.53
N TYR A 136 -8.54 12.46 -5.82
CA TYR A 136 -8.61 13.46 -6.87
C TYR A 136 -9.92 13.33 -7.62
N TYR A 137 -10.35 14.44 -8.23
CA TYR A 137 -11.57 14.50 -9.02
C TYR A 137 -11.30 15.21 -10.34
N ILE A 138 -11.39 14.48 -11.44
CA ILE A 138 -11.06 14.98 -12.78
C ILE A 138 -12.22 14.77 -13.75
N ASP A 139 -12.23 15.57 -14.81
CA ASP A 139 -13.02 15.32 -16.00
C ASP A 139 -12.05 14.98 -17.15
N GLU A 140 -11.88 13.69 -17.43
CA GLU A 140 -10.93 13.21 -18.44
C GLU A 140 -11.16 13.78 -19.84
N ASN A 141 -12.40 14.15 -20.16
CA ASN A 141 -12.75 14.62 -21.50
C ASN A 141 -12.58 16.14 -21.64
N ASN A 142 -12.67 16.89 -20.54
CA ASN A 142 -12.76 18.35 -20.58
C ASN A 142 -11.64 19.08 -19.82
N ASP A 143 -10.95 18.42 -18.90
CA ASP A 143 -9.85 19.06 -18.17
C ASP A 143 -8.63 19.28 -19.07
N LEU A 144 -8.10 20.51 -19.06
CA LEU A 144 -6.85 20.87 -19.74
C LEU A 144 -5.64 20.78 -18.81
N THR A 145 -5.88 20.64 -17.51
CA THR A 145 -4.86 20.55 -16.46
C THR A 145 -5.28 19.50 -15.45
N PHE A 146 -4.36 18.61 -15.10
CA PHE A 146 -4.61 17.53 -14.15
C PHE A 146 -3.91 17.79 -12.82
N PRO A 147 -4.34 17.13 -11.73
CA PRO A 147 -3.63 17.19 -10.45
C PRO A 147 -2.23 16.58 -10.57
N THR A 148 -1.23 17.29 -10.05
CA THR A 148 0.12 16.75 -9.86
C THR A 148 0.17 15.90 -8.60
N VAL A 149 0.82 14.74 -8.72
CA VAL A 149 1.20 13.83 -7.65
C VAL A 149 2.71 13.98 -7.47
N GLU A 150 3.11 14.72 -6.44
CA GLU A 150 4.51 14.97 -6.08
C GLU A 150 5.04 13.80 -5.25
N LEU A 151 6.07 13.13 -5.75
CA LEU A 151 6.67 11.95 -5.13
C LEU A 151 8.08 12.31 -4.66
N ARG A 152 8.34 12.15 -3.37
CA ARG A 152 9.65 12.41 -2.77
C ARG A 152 10.08 11.19 -1.98
N MET A 153 11.14 10.53 -2.44
CA MET A 153 11.67 9.32 -1.84
C MET A 153 13.07 9.56 -1.29
N ASN A 154 13.31 9.22 -0.03
CA ASN A 154 14.64 9.21 0.56
C ASN A 154 14.98 7.78 0.97
N PRO A 155 15.91 7.10 0.28
CA PRO A 155 16.44 5.79 0.69
C PRO A 155 17.11 5.79 2.07
N ASN A 156 17.42 6.97 2.61
CA ASN A 156 18.15 7.24 3.85
C ASN A 156 19.57 6.67 3.86
N ILE A 157 20.16 6.50 2.67
CA ILE A 157 21.54 6.05 2.50
C ILE A 157 22.47 7.26 2.60
N GLY A 158 23.44 7.21 3.53
CA GLY A 158 24.43 8.29 3.75
C GLY A 158 25.50 8.42 2.66
N GLY A 159 25.23 7.94 1.45
CA GLY A 159 26.14 7.87 0.30
C GLY A 159 25.38 7.74 -1.01
N THR A 160 26.09 7.46 -2.11
CA THR A 160 25.48 7.37 -3.44
C THR A 160 24.58 6.14 -3.57
N VAL A 161 23.41 6.33 -4.18
CA VAL A 161 22.50 5.25 -4.59
C VAL A 161 22.53 5.19 -6.12
N ASP A 162 22.62 3.99 -6.71
CA ASP A 162 22.67 3.80 -8.16
C ASP A 162 21.36 4.18 -8.85
N SER A 163 20.23 3.76 -8.27
CA SER A 163 18.92 4.01 -8.85
C SER A 163 17.83 4.06 -7.79
N VAL A 164 16.88 4.97 -7.98
CA VAL A 164 15.67 5.12 -7.15
C VAL A 164 14.49 5.26 -8.09
N GLN A 165 13.48 4.41 -7.88
CA GLN A 165 12.35 4.30 -8.79
C GLN A 165 11.02 4.29 -8.05
N ILE A 166 10.04 4.95 -8.66
CA ILE A 166 8.63 4.75 -8.35
C ILE A 166 8.12 3.58 -9.19
N PHE A 167 7.35 2.70 -8.56
CA PHE A 167 6.64 1.62 -9.22
C PHE A 167 5.14 1.80 -9.01
N THR A 168 4.39 2.03 -10.10
CA THR A 168 2.98 2.42 -10.01
C THR A 168 2.19 2.03 -11.25
N ASN A 169 0.88 1.82 -11.07
CA ASN A 169 -0.11 1.69 -12.13
C ASN A 169 -0.89 2.99 -12.39
N LEU A 170 -0.43 4.13 -11.85
CA LEU A 170 -1.09 5.43 -12.05
C LEU A 170 -1.33 5.71 -13.54
N ASN A 171 -2.58 6.00 -13.90
CA ASN A 171 -3.08 6.21 -15.27
C ASN A 171 -3.04 4.99 -16.21
N ASN A 172 -2.72 3.80 -15.72
CA ASN A 172 -2.64 2.59 -16.54
C ASN A 172 -3.89 1.70 -16.44
N ARG A 173 -5.03 2.25 -15.98
CA ARG A 173 -6.27 1.46 -15.80
C ARG A 173 -6.72 0.71 -17.06
N ASP A 174 -6.45 1.23 -18.25
CA ASP A 174 -6.86 0.61 -19.52
C ASP A 174 -6.01 -0.64 -19.86
N ARG A 175 -4.91 -0.87 -19.14
CA ARG A 175 -4.01 -2.03 -19.28
C ARG A 175 -4.30 -3.14 -18.27
N ALA A 176 -5.31 -2.96 -17.42
CA ALA A 176 -5.63 -3.93 -16.38
C ALA A 176 -6.06 -5.30 -16.95
N ASN A 177 -6.50 -5.35 -18.20
CA ASN A 177 -6.89 -6.58 -18.90
C ASN A 177 -5.79 -7.10 -19.85
N ASP A 178 -4.63 -6.43 -19.91
CA ASP A 178 -3.50 -6.91 -20.69
C ASP A 178 -2.82 -8.05 -19.93
N ASP A 179 -2.13 -8.93 -20.64
CA ASP A 179 -1.29 -10.01 -20.09
C ASP A 179 0.13 -9.79 -20.62
N PHE A 180 0.88 -8.89 -19.96
CA PHE A 180 2.13 -8.38 -20.49
C PHE A 180 3.23 -9.46 -20.53
N ASN A 181 3.22 -10.38 -19.56
CA ASN A 181 4.18 -11.47 -19.48
C ASN A 181 3.71 -12.77 -20.18
N SER A 182 2.48 -12.78 -20.73
CA SER A 182 1.87 -13.93 -21.40
C SER A 182 1.76 -15.17 -20.51
N ASP A 183 1.43 -14.98 -19.22
CA ASP A 183 1.23 -16.07 -18.27
C ASP A 183 -0.21 -16.64 -18.25
N GLY A 184 -1.11 -16.03 -19.02
CA GLY A 184 -2.51 -16.42 -19.17
C GLY A 184 -3.46 -15.77 -18.17
N ILE A 185 -3.00 -14.81 -17.37
CA ILE A 185 -3.78 -14.06 -16.39
C ILE A 185 -3.65 -12.56 -16.69
N GLU A 186 -4.75 -11.81 -16.55
CA GLU A 186 -4.71 -10.37 -16.72
C GLU A 186 -3.88 -9.68 -15.61
N ASP A 187 -3.03 -8.71 -15.98
CA ASP A 187 -2.12 -7.97 -15.10
C ASP A 187 -2.85 -7.22 -13.97
N GLY A 188 -4.12 -6.85 -14.18
CA GLY A 188 -4.96 -6.24 -13.15
C GLY A 188 -5.35 -7.20 -12.02
N ILE A 189 -5.28 -8.52 -12.27
CA ILE A 189 -5.52 -9.59 -11.30
C ILE A 189 -4.19 -10.05 -10.71
N LEU A 190 -3.21 -10.38 -11.56
CA LEU A 190 -1.87 -10.80 -11.17
C LEU A 190 -0.83 -9.94 -11.88
N PRO A 191 -0.32 -8.87 -11.25
CA PRO A 191 0.72 -8.05 -11.85
C PRO A 191 2.01 -8.85 -12.11
N VAL A 192 2.69 -8.53 -13.21
CA VAL A 192 4.05 -9.02 -13.50
C VAL A 192 4.98 -8.75 -12.33
N ASP A 193 5.91 -9.69 -12.05
CA ASP A 193 6.95 -9.49 -11.03
C ASP A 193 7.69 -8.18 -11.29
N GLY A 194 7.54 -7.25 -10.35
CA GLY A 194 8.11 -5.91 -10.43
C GLY A 194 9.62 -5.92 -10.65
N ASN A 195 10.35 -6.94 -10.16
CA ASN A 195 11.80 -7.05 -10.37
C ASN A 195 12.19 -7.26 -11.84
N THR A 196 11.28 -7.74 -12.68
CA THR A 196 11.50 -7.94 -14.11
C THR A 196 11.13 -6.72 -14.95
N ILE A 197 10.28 -5.83 -14.41
CA ILE A 197 9.87 -4.57 -15.05
C ILE A 197 10.99 -3.52 -14.91
N ASN A 198 11.36 -2.90 -16.02
CA ASN A 198 12.31 -1.79 -16.09
C ASN A 198 11.64 -0.52 -16.67
N THR A 199 12.37 0.60 -16.71
CA THR A 199 11.85 1.91 -17.13
C THR A 199 11.50 1.99 -18.62
N THR A 200 11.90 1.00 -19.43
CA THR A 200 11.55 0.92 -20.85
C THR A 200 10.29 0.10 -21.12
N ASP A 201 9.78 -0.63 -20.11
CA ASP A 201 8.55 -1.43 -20.20
C ASP A 201 7.29 -0.56 -20.03
N THR A 202 7.14 0.44 -20.91
CA THR A 202 5.95 1.32 -20.93
C THR A 202 4.67 0.61 -21.39
N GLY A 203 4.74 -0.72 -21.55
CA GLY A 203 3.68 -1.65 -21.90
C GLY A 203 2.90 -2.18 -20.69
N ALA A 204 3.56 -2.33 -19.55
CA ALA A 204 3.02 -3.04 -18.39
C ALA A 204 1.94 -2.23 -17.64
N TYR A 205 1.08 -2.94 -16.89
CA TYR A 205 0.09 -2.32 -16.01
C TYR A 205 0.74 -1.50 -14.88
N PHE A 206 1.65 -2.11 -14.13
CA PHE A 206 2.59 -1.38 -13.25
C PHE A 206 3.88 -1.06 -14.00
N GLN A 207 4.31 0.18 -13.91
CA GLN A 207 5.50 0.69 -14.61
C GLN A 207 6.50 1.26 -13.61
N ALA A 208 7.78 1.20 -13.98
CA ALA A 208 8.88 1.80 -13.25
C ALA A 208 9.23 3.18 -13.82
N TYR A 209 9.41 4.16 -12.95
CA TYR A 209 9.82 5.52 -13.30
C TYR A 209 11.06 5.89 -12.49
N GLU A 210 12.13 6.30 -13.17
CA GLU A 210 13.34 6.79 -12.51
C GLU A 210 13.06 8.13 -11.82
N MET A 211 13.54 8.27 -10.59
CA MET A 211 13.53 9.51 -9.85
C MET A 211 14.90 10.20 -9.95
N THR A 212 14.94 11.51 -9.78
CA THR A 212 16.20 12.28 -9.81
C THR A 212 16.45 12.93 -8.46
N ASP A 213 17.67 12.95 -7.95
CA ASP A 213 18.07 13.79 -6.81
C ASP A 213 18.68 15.09 -7.37
N SER A 214 17.81 16.08 -7.59
CA SER A 214 18.17 17.28 -8.36
C SER A 214 19.10 18.23 -7.61
N ASN A 215 19.09 18.18 -6.28
CA ASN A 215 19.81 19.10 -5.40
C ASN A 215 20.92 18.39 -4.59
N SER A 216 21.10 17.07 -4.78
CA SER A 216 22.09 16.23 -4.09
C SER A 216 21.89 16.19 -2.57
N ASP A 217 20.64 16.21 -2.10
CA ASP A 217 20.28 16.12 -0.68
C ASP A 217 19.84 14.70 -0.24
N GLY A 218 19.83 13.74 -1.17
CA GLY A 218 19.40 12.37 -0.95
C GLY A 218 17.89 12.15 -1.08
N ILE A 219 17.11 13.19 -1.37
CA ILE A 219 15.68 13.12 -1.66
C ILE A 219 15.50 13.09 -3.18
N TYR A 220 15.11 11.92 -3.67
CA TYR A 220 14.80 11.72 -5.07
C TYR A 220 13.38 12.17 -5.37
N GLU A 221 13.20 12.87 -6.49
CA GLU A 221 11.98 13.55 -6.88
C GLU A 221 11.42 13.00 -8.19
N LEU A 222 10.09 12.84 -8.23
CA LEU A 222 9.33 12.59 -9.44
C LEU A 222 7.94 13.23 -9.30
N ASP A 223 7.50 13.96 -10.31
CA ASP A 223 6.14 14.51 -10.35
C ASP A 223 5.38 13.83 -11.49
N MET A 224 4.20 13.28 -11.17
CA MET A 224 3.33 12.61 -12.14
C MET A 224 1.97 13.31 -12.20
N GLN A 225 1.32 13.31 -13.36
CA GLN A 225 -0.04 13.84 -13.48
C GLN A 225 -1.06 12.72 -13.25
N ALA A 226 -2.11 12.96 -12.47
CA ALA A 226 -3.25 12.05 -12.34
C ALA A 226 -4.32 12.39 -13.38
N ASN A 227 -4.22 11.80 -14.59
CA ASN A 227 -5.02 12.18 -15.75
C ASN A 227 -6.04 11.13 -16.21
N LYS A 228 -6.14 10.01 -15.50
CA LYS A 228 -7.20 9.02 -15.68
C LYS A 228 -7.84 8.67 -14.35
N THR A 229 -9.15 8.48 -14.37
CA THR A 229 -9.93 7.97 -13.25
C THR A 229 -9.62 6.50 -13.01
N GLY A 230 -9.63 6.08 -11.75
CA GLY A 230 -9.29 4.74 -11.34
C GLY A 230 -8.81 4.68 -9.90
N ALA A 231 -8.47 3.47 -9.48
CA ALA A 231 -7.81 3.20 -8.22
C ALA A 231 -6.39 2.70 -8.50
N TYR A 232 -5.41 3.40 -7.95
CA TYR A 232 -4.00 3.19 -8.23
C TYR A 232 -3.21 3.00 -6.95
N ARG A 233 -2.00 2.45 -7.08
CA ARG A 233 -1.03 2.27 -6.00
C ARG A 233 0.29 2.87 -6.40
N ILE A 234 0.95 3.49 -5.44
CA ILE A 234 2.29 4.03 -5.57
C ILE A 234 3.16 3.35 -4.51
N THR A 235 4.23 2.72 -4.98
CA THR A 235 5.31 2.20 -4.15
C THR A 235 6.65 2.62 -4.74
N GLY A 236 7.73 2.30 -4.03
CA GLY A 236 9.08 2.64 -4.46
C GLY A 236 10.06 1.51 -4.25
N ARG A 237 11.19 1.62 -4.96
CA ARG A 237 12.34 0.73 -4.81
C ARG A 237 13.63 1.50 -5.08
N TYR A 238 14.73 0.98 -4.55
CA TYR A 238 16.05 1.52 -4.82
C TYR A 238 17.11 0.42 -4.82
N ARG A 239 18.29 0.71 -5.35
CA ARG A 239 19.47 -0.15 -5.25
C ARG A 239 20.72 0.69 -5.10
N VAL A 240 21.65 0.25 -4.26
CA VAL A 240 22.88 1.00 -3.98
C VAL A 240 23.89 0.85 -5.10
N ASN A 241 24.01 -0.36 -5.67
CA ASN A 241 24.83 -0.61 -6.86
C ASN A 241 23.98 -1.21 -7.99
N SER A 242 24.44 -1.04 -9.23
CA SER A 242 23.73 -1.49 -10.43
C SER A 242 23.45 -3.00 -10.51
N THR A 243 24.23 -3.80 -9.77
CA THR A 243 24.11 -5.27 -9.71
C THR A 243 23.36 -5.77 -8.48
N ASP A 244 23.03 -4.89 -7.55
CA ASP A 244 22.34 -5.29 -6.33
C ASP A 244 20.87 -5.61 -6.62
N PRO A 245 20.26 -6.55 -5.87
CA PRO A 245 18.81 -6.71 -5.86
C PRO A 245 18.12 -5.40 -5.48
N TRP A 246 16.90 -5.22 -5.98
CA TRP A 246 16.05 -4.11 -5.56
C TRP A 246 15.69 -4.23 -4.09
N ILE A 247 15.77 -3.11 -3.38
CA ILE A 247 15.21 -2.95 -2.04
C ILE A 247 13.87 -2.26 -2.20
N TRP A 248 12.80 -2.99 -1.91
CA TRP A 248 11.45 -2.46 -1.97
C TRP A 248 11.06 -1.79 -0.65
N LEU A 249 10.25 -0.73 -0.75
CA LEU A 249 9.66 -0.09 0.42
C LEU A 249 8.86 -1.08 1.28
N GLY A 250 8.08 -1.96 0.63
CA GLY A 250 7.30 -3.00 1.29
C GLY A 250 8.14 -3.95 2.15
N ASP A 251 9.30 -4.36 1.64
CA ASP A 251 10.24 -5.23 2.39
C ASP A 251 10.85 -4.52 3.59
N SER A 252 10.91 -3.19 3.55
CA SER A 252 11.38 -2.33 4.63
C SER A 252 10.26 -1.93 5.61
N GLY A 253 9.05 -2.48 5.45
CA GLY A 253 7.89 -2.21 6.30
C GLY A 253 7.09 -0.95 5.93
N VAL A 254 7.43 -0.27 4.82
CA VAL A 254 6.70 0.90 4.33
C VAL A 254 5.65 0.45 3.32
N ARG A 255 4.37 0.66 3.63
CA ARG A 255 3.27 0.24 2.75
C ARG A 255 3.00 1.26 1.63
N ASP A 256 2.36 0.77 0.58
CA ASP A 256 1.98 1.55 -0.59
C ASP A 256 1.00 2.69 -0.26
N HIS A 257 1.06 3.76 -1.05
CA HIS A 257 0.08 4.84 -1.06
C HIS A 257 -1.01 4.56 -2.09
N ALA A 258 -2.28 4.69 -1.69
CA ALA A 258 -3.40 4.58 -2.62
C ALA A 258 -3.73 5.93 -3.27
N VAL A 259 -3.88 5.96 -4.59
CA VAL A 259 -4.38 7.13 -5.32
C VAL A 259 -5.72 6.82 -5.93
N ILE A 260 -6.77 7.51 -5.49
CA ILE A 260 -8.12 7.37 -6.02
C ILE A 260 -8.42 8.59 -6.87
N VAL A 261 -8.64 8.38 -8.15
CA VAL A 261 -9.02 9.43 -9.09
C VAL A 261 -10.46 9.14 -9.51
N ALA A 262 -11.40 9.94 -9.05
CA ALA A 262 -12.81 9.77 -9.35
C ALA A 262 -13.28 10.76 -10.43
N PRO A 263 -14.35 10.45 -11.18
CA PRO A 263 -14.97 11.43 -12.06
C PRO A 263 -15.45 12.65 -11.27
N ARG A 264 -15.18 13.85 -11.77
CA ARG A 264 -15.67 15.11 -11.17
C ARG A 264 -17.19 15.12 -11.07
N SER A 265 -17.88 14.56 -12.06
CA SER A 265 -19.34 14.42 -12.08
C SER A 265 -19.90 13.66 -10.87
N ALA A 266 -19.14 12.71 -10.29
CA ALA A 266 -19.55 11.99 -9.09
C ALA A 266 -19.43 12.85 -7.83
N ARG A 267 -18.42 13.73 -7.73
CA ARG A 267 -18.27 14.67 -6.61
C ARG A 267 -19.34 15.75 -6.64
N ASP A 268 -19.62 16.26 -7.83
CA ASP A 268 -20.50 17.40 -8.05
C ASP A 268 -21.98 16.96 -8.21
N MET A 269 -22.30 15.72 -7.83
CA MET A 269 -23.64 15.16 -7.89
C MET A 269 -24.61 15.96 -7.00
N ARG A 270 -25.65 16.47 -7.62
CA ARG A 270 -26.81 17.13 -7.00
C ARG A 270 -28.04 16.40 -7.50
N MET A 271 -28.52 15.51 -6.65
CA MET A 271 -29.50 14.50 -7.03
C MET A 271 -30.92 14.90 -6.60
N TYR A 272 -31.89 14.63 -7.47
CA TYR A 272 -33.31 14.70 -7.16
C TYR A 272 -33.96 13.33 -7.37
N GLU A 273 -34.48 12.73 -6.30
CA GLU A 273 -35.23 11.47 -6.39
C GLU A 273 -36.69 11.76 -6.77
N LEU A 274 -37.22 11.03 -7.75
CA LEU A 274 -38.61 11.20 -8.18
C LEU A 274 -39.26 9.90 -8.64
N HIS A 275 -40.59 9.82 -8.49
CA HIS A 275 -41.42 8.78 -9.06
C HIS A 275 -42.22 9.36 -10.23
N VAL A 276 -42.17 8.69 -11.39
CA VAL A 276 -42.78 9.21 -12.62
C VAL A 276 -44.27 9.48 -12.42
N ALA A 277 -45.01 8.51 -11.86
CA ALA A 277 -46.45 8.64 -11.67
C ALA A 277 -46.88 9.71 -10.67
N ASN A 278 -45.98 10.20 -9.80
CA ASN A 278 -46.36 11.12 -8.72
C ASN A 278 -45.90 12.56 -8.98
N SER A 279 -44.86 12.75 -9.80
CA SER A 279 -44.13 14.03 -9.89
C SER A 279 -44.98 15.17 -10.43
N ASN A 280 -45.88 14.89 -11.36
CA ASN A 280 -46.86 15.83 -11.90
C ASN A 280 -48.31 15.32 -11.79
N ALA A 281 -48.57 14.38 -10.86
CA ALA A 281 -49.93 13.88 -10.67
C ALA A 281 -50.87 15.00 -10.22
N THR A 282 -52.04 15.10 -10.83
CA THR A 282 -53.06 16.10 -10.45
C THR A 282 -54.18 15.50 -9.61
N SER A 283 -54.30 14.17 -9.59
CA SER A 283 -55.23 13.44 -8.71
C SER A 283 -54.71 12.02 -8.43
N ALA A 284 -55.47 11.25 -7.63
CA ALA A 284 -55.19 9.84 -7.36
C ALA A 284 -55.74 8.89 -8.46
N SER A 285 -56.32 9.42 -9.53
CA SER A 285 -56.83 8.62 -10.64
C SER A 285 -55.71 8.17 -11.57
N PHE A 286 -55.87 7.00 -12.21
CA PHE A 286 -54.89 6.53 -13.19
C PHE A 286 -54.70 7.51 -14.36
N ALA A 287 -55.76 8.19 -14.81
CA ALA A 287 -55.68 9.13 -15.93
C ALA A 287 -54.89 10.40 -15.60
N ASP A 288 -54.80 10.75 -14.32
CA ASP A 288 -54.19 12.00 -13.83
C ASP A 288 -52.79 11.80 -13.23
N ARG A 289 -52.19 10.63 -13.44
CA ARG A 289 -50.82 10.30 -13.02
C ARG A 289 -49.79 11.07 -13.85
N GLY A 290 -48.62 11.30 -13.26
CA GLY A 290 -47.48 11.82 -14.01
C GLY A 290 -46.92 10.81 -15.04
N THR A 291 -46.29 11.32 -16.09
CA THR A 291 -45.66 10.54 -17.15
C THR A 291 -44.25 11.03 -17.45
N PHE A 292 -43.48 10.27 -18.24
CA PHE A 292 -42.17 10.73 -18.71
C PHE A 292 -42.28 11.94 -19.65
N GLU A 293 -43.35 12.05 -20.43
CA GLU A 293 -43.57 13.20 -21.31
C GLU A 293 -43.75 14.50 -20.53
N ASP A 294 -44.30 14.45 -19.31
CA ASP A 294 -44.44 15.62 -18.44
C ASP A 294 -43.08 16.25 -18.09
N LEU A 295 -42.03 15.44 -17.97
CA LEU A 295 -40.68 15.95 -17.68
C LEU A 295 -40.10 16.78 -18.84
N HIS A 296 -40.64 16.64 -20.05
CA HIS A 296 -40.26 17.40 -21.23
C HIS A 296 -41.22 18.55 -21.56
N ASP A 297 -42.31 18.69 -20.79
CA ASP A 297 -43.33 19.71 -21.02
C ASP A 297 -43.04 20.94 -20.14
N PRO A 298 -42.65 22.10 -20.71
CA PRO A 298 -42.31 23.28 -19.93
C PRO A 298 -43.51 23.90 -19.21
N ALA A 299 -44.74 23.47 -19.52
CA ALA A 299 -45.94 23.87 -18.78
C ALA A 299 -46.14 23.09 -17.47
N GLU A 300 -45.46 21.96 -17.31
CA GLU A 300 -45.57 21.12 -16.12
C GLU A 300 -44.74 21.65 -14.95
N ARG A 301 -45.18 21.38 -13.72
CA ARG A 301 -44.54 21.92 -12.52
C ARG A 301 -43.14 21.37 -12.29
N ILE A 302 -42.96 20.06 -12.50
CA ILE A 302 -41.68 19.38 -12.46
C ILE A 302 -41.33 19.00 -13.90
N ASN A 303 -40.40 19.72 -14.50
CA ASN A 303 -39.85 19.43 -15.81
C ASN A 303 -38.32 19.59 -15.80
N ILE A 304 -37.65 19.17 -16.88
CA ILE A 304 -36.18 19.19 -16.98
C ILE A 304 -35.62 20.62 -16.86
N ASP A 305 -36.29 21.63 -17.41
CA ASP A 305 -35.84 23.01 -17.31
C ASP A 305 -35.90 23.50 -15.85
N TRP A 306 -36.99 23.19 -15.14
CA TRP A 306 -37.11 23.50 -13.72
C TRP A 306 -36.06 22.79 -12.86
N LEU A 307 -35.77 21.51 -13.14
CA LEU A 307 -34.72 20.75 -12.46
C LEU A 307 -33.33 21.34 -12.72
N ASN A 308 -33.07 21.74 -13.97
CA ASN A 308 -31.83 22.42 -14.35
C ASN A 308 -31.69 23.78 -13.67
N ASP A 309 -32.76 24.57 -13.56
CA ASP A 309 -32.79 25.86 -12.87
C ASP A 309 -32.52 25.72 -11.36
N LEU A 310 -32.94 24.59 -10.75
CA LEU A 310 -32.55 24.22 -9.39
C LEU A 310 -31.08 23.78 -9.26
N GLY A 311 -30.38 23.60 -10.38
CA GLY A 311 -29.02 23.09 -10.43
C GLY A 311 -28.92 21.58 -10.19
N ILE A 312 -30.00 20.82 -10.38
CA ILE A 312 -29.96 19.35 -10.36
C ILE A 312 -29.22 18.88 -11.60
N ASN A 313 -28.32 17.92 -11.43
CA ASN A 313 -27.59 17.31 -12.55
C ASN A 313 -27.73 15.78 -12.59
N TRP A 314 -28.43 15.19 -11.61
CA TRP A 314 -28.72 13.76 -11.54
C TRP A 314 -30.18 13.55 -11.12
N ILE A 315 -30.90 12.70 -11.85
CA ILE A 315 -32.25 12.27 -11.45
C ILE A 315 -32.16 10.81 -11.02
N TRP A 316 -32.58 10.52 -9.80
CA TRP A 316 -32.81 9.14 -9.36
C TRP A 316 -34.30 8.84 -9.58
N PHE A 317 -34.61 8.05 -10.60
CA PHE A 317 -35.95 7.51 -10.76
C PHE A 317 -36.18 6.36 -9.78
N GLN A 318 -37.24 6.44 -8.98
CA GLN A 318 -37.82 5.25 -8.37
C GLN A 318 -38.19 4.22 -9.46
N PRO A 319 -38.33 2.92 -9.13
CA PRO A 319 -38.42 1.89 -10.16
C PRO A 319 -39.44 2.20 -11.26
N PHE A 320 -38.94 2.25 -12.49
CA PHE A 320 -39.71 2.64 -13.66
C PHE A 320 -40.01 1.47 -14.61
N HIS A 321 -39.75 0.25 -14.15
CA HIS A 321 -39.96 -1.00 -14.88
C HIS A 321 -41.40 -1.55 -14.67
N PRO A 322 -41.90 -2.41 -15.57
CA PRO A 322 -43.20 -3.08 -15.40
C PRO A 322 -43.35 -3.75 -14.04
N GLN A 323 -44.47 -3.43 -13.38
CA GLN A 323 -44.85 -3.93 -12.07
C GLN A 323 -45.70 -5.20 -12.20
N GLY A 324 -45.54 -6.13 -11.26
CA GLY A 324 -46.30 -7.37 -11.21
C GLY A 324 -47.66 -7.20 -10.55
N LEU A 325 -48.69 -7.75 -11.19
CA LEU A 325 -50.06 -7.79 -10.67
C LEU A 325 -50.15 -8.58 -9.35
N GLU A 326 -49.44 -9.71 -9.26
CA GLU A 326 -49.49 -10.62 -8.10
C GLU A 326 -48.88 -10.02 -6.81
N GLY A 327 -48.15 -8.90 -6.90
CA GLY A 327 -47.50 -8.23 -5.77
C GLY A 327 -48.24 -7.00 -5.27
N ARG A 328 -49.45 -6.73 -5.78
CA ARG A 328 -50.25 -5.57 -5.38
C ARG A 328 -50.82 -5.80 -3.99
N GLN A 329 -50.69 -4.80 -3.13
CA GLN A 329 -51.46 -4.78 -1.89
C GLN A 329 -52.91 -4.44 -2.21
N THR A 330 -53.83 -5.03 -1.46
CA THR A 330 -55.25 -4.65 -1.49
C THR A 330 -55.43 -3.33 -0.74
N ASP A 331 -56.03 -2.35 -1.39
CA ASP A 331 -56.40 -1.07 -0.80
C ASP A 331 -57.47 -1.30 0.28
N PRO A 332 -57.19 -1.02 1.56
CA PRO A 332 -58.14 -1.25 2.63
C PRO A 332 -59.38 -0.35 2.54
N ALA A 333 -59.34 0.75 1.78
CA ALA A 333 -60.48 1.65 1.61
C ALA A 333 -61.50 1.14 0.58
N THR A 334 -61.04 0.43 -0.47
CA THR A 334 -61.89 0.00 -1.59
C THR A 334 -62.03 -1.53 -1.68
N GLY A 335 -61.17 -2.29 -1.00
CA GLY A 335 -61.11 -3.74 -1.11
C GLY A 335 -60.58 -4.25 -2.46
N SER A 336 -60.09 -3.35 -3.32
CA SER A 336 -59.50 -3.67 -4.63
C SER A 336 -57.98 -3.59 -4.57
N ASP A 337 -57.27 -4.29 -5.46
CA ASP A 337 -55.82 -4.17 -5.53
C ASP A 337 -55.39 -2.78 -6.00
N TYR A 338 -54.30 -2.24 -5.43
CA TYR A 338 -53.71 -0.99 -5.94
C TYR A 338 -53.28 -1.16 -7.41
N ASP A 339 -53.67 -0.22 -8.25
CA ASP A 339 -53.28 -0.16 -9.66
C ASP A 339 -52.51 1.14 -9.93
N PRO A 340 -51.19 1.10 -10.24
CA PRO A 340 -50.44 -0.09 -10.66
C PRO A 340 -49.84 -0.97 -9.57
N GLY A 341 -49.90 -0.53 -8.31
CA GLY A 341 -49.27 -1.19 -7.17
C GLY A 341 -47.95 -0.55 -6.76
N SER A 342 -47.16 -1.28 -5.96
CA SER A 342 -45.84 -0.81 -5.55
C SER A 342 -44.88 -0.81 -6.75
N PRO A 343 -44.12 0.27 -7.01
CA PRO A 343 -43.12 0.28 -8.06
C PRO A 343 -42.02 -0.78 -7.86
N TYR A 344 -41.86 -1.31 -6.65
CA TYR A 344 -40.86 -2.32 -6.32
C TYR A 344 -41.27 -3.77 -6.67
N SER A 345 -42.49 -4.02 -7.17
CA SER A 345 -42.92 -5.36 -7.59
C SER A 345 -42.48 -5.72 -9.02
N ILE A 346 -41.23 -5.42 -9.39
CA ILE A 346 -40.73 -5.50 -10.78
C ILE A 346 -40.87 -6.91 -11.36
N ARG A 347 -41.41 -7.03 -12.58
CA ARG A 347 -41.50 -8.28 -13.34
C ARG A 347 -40.60 -8.34 -14.57
N ASN A 348 -40.29 -7.19 -15.16
CA ASN A 348 -39.43 -7.12 -16.33
C ASN A 348 -38.38 -6.03 -16.16
N PHE A 349 -37.12 -6.42 -15.93
CA PHE A 349 -36.00 -5.48 -15.76
C PHE A 349 -35.47 -4.91 -17.08
N TRP A 350 -36.00 -5.33 -18.22
CA TRP A 350 -35.51 -4.96 -19.55
C TRP A 350 -36.43 -3.99 -20.31
N GLU A 351 -37.57 -3.63 -19.73
CA GLU A 351 -38.57 -2.75 -20.34
C GLU A 351 -38.87 -1.55 -19.46
N ILE A 352 -39.22 -0.42 -20.07
CA ILE A 352 -39.80 0.72 -19.36
C ILE A 352 -41.30 0.44 -19.19
N ASN A 353 -41.85 0.73 -18.01
CA ASN A 353 -43.26 0.49 -17.75
C ASN A 353 -44.14 1.37 -18.67
N PRO A 354 -44.98 0.77 -19.54
CA PRO A 354 -45.80 1.52 -20.49
C PRO A 354 -46.83 2.41 -19.78
N LEU A 355 -47.16 2.10 -18.52
CA LEU A 355 -48.01 2.95 -17.69
C LEU A 355 -47.42 4.35 -17.49
N TYR A 356 -46.12 4.56 -17.66
CA TYR A 356 -45.52 5.89 -17.46
C TYR A 356 -45.48 6.74 -18.74
N SER A 357 -46.25 6.40 -19.77
CA SER A 357 -46.46 7.21 -20.97
C SER A 357 -47.88 7.78 -21.04
N ARG A 358 -48.04 9.00 -21.59
CA ARG A 358 -49.36 9.57 -21.96
C ARG A 358 -50.06 8.72 -23.03
N SER A 359 -49.32 8.00 -23.86
CA SER A 359 -49.85 7.14 -24.93
C SER A 359 -50.06 5.68 -24.49
N TYR A 360 -50.33 5.46 -23.20
CA TYR A 360 -50.54 4.10 -22.68
C TYR A 360 -51.65 3.36 -23.44
N ASP A 361 -51.29 2.21 -24.02
CA ASP A 361 -52.23 1.26 -24.62
C ASP A 361 -52.38 0.05 -23.68
N GLY A 362 -53.55 -0.06 -23.04
CA GLY A 362 -53.88 -1.17 -22.15
C GLY A 362 -54.00 -2.53 -22.85
N GLY A 363 -53.91 -2.59 -24.19
CA GLY A 363 -53.85 -3.82 -24.97
C GLY A 363 -52.44 -4.41 -25.12
N LEU A 364 -51.39 -3.68 -24.70
CA LEU A 364 -50.01 -4.17 -24.64
C LEU A 364 -49.76 -4.81 -23.27
N THR A 365 -50.27 -6.02 -23.06
CA THR A 365 -50.01 -6.84 -21.85
C THR A 365 -48.91 -7.86 -22.08
#